data_AF-A0A7X7QW05-F1
#
_entry.id   AF-A0A7X7QW05-F1
#
_cell.length_a   1.000
_cell.length_b   1.000
_cell.length_c   1.000
_cell.angle_alpha   90.00
_cell.angle_beta   90.00
_cell.angle_gamma   90.00
#
_symmetry.space_group_name_H-M   'P 1'
#
loop_
_entity.id
_entity.type
_entity.pdbx_description
1 polymer ?
#
loop_
_entity_poly.entity_id
_entity_poly.type
_entity_poly.pdbx_seq_one_letter_code
_entity_poly.pdbx_strand_id
1 'polypeptide(L)'
;DSLSAIKHTKVRVIRNEEGLAVDFELEDDYPKFGNNNPAVDEIAANVVRSFMDKLRNHKTYREARPTMSVLTITSNVVYGKKTGSTPDGRKAGEPFAPGANPLHGRDSHGSVASMRSVAYLPYEHAEDGISYTFSIVPDALGKTEQIKRNNLSALLDGYFADSGHHINVNVLNKEVLLDAMEHPEQYPQLTIRVSGYAVNFIKLTREQQLDVIYRTYHEKL
;
A
#
# COMPACT_ATOMS: atom_id res chain seq x y z
N ASP A 1 7.64 -3.54 6.94
CA ASP A 1 9.02 -3.47 6.43
C ASP A 1 10.09 -3.08 7.44
N SER A 2 10.01 -1.98 8.20
CA SER A 2 11.12 -1.57 9.10
C SER A 2 11.50 -2.64 10.12
N LEU A 3 10.51 -3.29 10.72
CA LEU A 3 10.71 -4.43 11.61
C LEU A 3 11.34 -5.64 10.89
N SER A 4 11.00 -5.85 9.60
CA SER A 4 11.59 -6.90 8.78
C SER A 4 13.07 -6.59 8.49
N ALA A 5 13.39 -5.35 8.13
CA ALA A 5 14.77 -4.92 7.92
C ALA A 5 15.62 -5.15 9.18
N ILE A 6 15.16 -4.69 10.34
CA ILE A 6 15.86 -4.91 11.63
C ILE A 6 16.04 -6.40 11.95
N LYS A 7 15.08 -7.25 11.58
CA LYS A 7 15.10 -8.68 11.89
C LYS A 7 15.96 -9.49 10.92
N HIS A 8 16.05 -9.09 9.65
CA HIS A 8 16.57 -9.92 8.56
C HIS A 8 17.84 -9.36 7.91
N THR A 9 18.20 -8.12 8.17
CA THR A 9 19.46 -7.51 7.73
C THR A 9 20.05 -6.67 8.86
N LYS A 10 21.29 -6.21 8.70
CA LYS A 10 21.89 -5.26 9.64
C LYS A 10 21.49 -3.85 9.24
N VAL A 11 20.89 -3.14 10.20
CA VAL A 11 20.53 -1.73 10.06
C VAL A 11 21.49 -0.88 10.89
N ARG A 12 22.39 -0.16 10.22
CA ARG A 12 23.30 0.80 10.85
C ARG A 12 22.55 2.11 11.12
N VAL A 13 22.51 2.53 12.38
CA VAL A 13 21.84 3.77 12.80
C VAL A 13 22.80 4.96 12.65
N ILE A 14 22.41 5.95 11.85
CA ILE A 14 23.15 7.21 11.70
C ILE A 14 22.58 8.21 12.70
N ARG A 15 23.45 8.80 13.52
CA ARG A 15 23.08 9.74 14.58
C ARG A 15 23.63 11.14 14.30
N ASN A 16 22.89 12.17 14.70
CA ASN A 16 23.38 13.55 14.71
C ASN A 16 24.31 13.79 15.93
N GLU A 17 24.80 15.02 16.07
CA GLU A 17 25.70 15.43 17.17
C GLU A 17 25.07 15.25 18.57
N GLU A 18 23.74 15.30 18.67
CA GLU A 18 22.98 15.09 19.92
C GLU A 18 22.74 13.59 20.21
N GLY A 19 23.17 12.69 19.33
CA GLY A 19 22.96 11.25 19.44
C GLY A 19 21.58 10.77 19.00
N LEU A 20 20.72 11.63 18.43
CA LEU A 20 19.42 11.26 17.89
C LEU A 20 19.59 10.48 16.58
N ALA A 21 18.84 9.39 16.39
CA ALA A 21 18.82 8.66 15.13
C ALA A 21 18.12 9.49 14.04
N VAL A 22 18.85 9.83 12.97
CA VAL A 22 18.37 10.70 11.89
C VAL A 22 18.33 9.99 10.52
N ASP A 23 19.10 8.92 10.33
CA ASP A 23 19.03 8.08 9.13
C ASP A 23 19.46 6.63 9.43
N PHE A 24 19.28 5.75 8.45
CA PHE A 24 19.61 4.34 8.53
C PHE A 24 20.27 3.86 7.25
N GLU A 25 21.27 2.98 7.39
CA GLU A 25 21.89 2.26 6.28
C GLU A 25 21.65 0.76 6.43
N LEU A 26 21.34 0.11 5.30
CA LEU A 26 21.10 -1.32 5.21
C LEU A 26 22.36 -1.99 4.64
N GLU A 27 22.84 -3.06 5.28
CA GLU A 27 23.97 -3.84 4.78
C GLU A 27 23.54 -4.76 3.61
N ASP A 28 22.47 -5.52 3.81
CA ASP A 28 21.90 -6.46 2.85
C ASP A 28 20.41 -6.21 2.58
N ASP A 29 19.88 -6.88 1.56
CA ASP A 29 18.44 -6.88 1.28
C ASP A 29 17.62 -7.64 2.33
N TYR A 30 16.30 -7.39 2.37
CA TYR A 30 15.38 -7.99 3.34
C TYR A 30 13.98 -8.24 2.76
N PRO A 31 13.17 -9.15 3.37
CA PRO A 31 11.80 -9.40 2.95
C PRO A 31 10.89 -8.17 3.12
N LYS A 32 10.20 -7.78 2.04
CA LYS A 32 9.27 -6.65 2.01
C LYS A 32 7.83 -7.13 1.87
N PHE A 33 6.91 -6.49 2.58
CA PHE A 33 5.48 -6.79 2.51
C PHE A 33 4.97 -6.65 1.06
N GLY A 34 4.01 -7.49 0.65
CA GLY A 34 3.46 -7.47 -0.71
C GLY A 34 4.05 -8.51 -1.67
N ASN A 35 4.76 -9.50 -1.16
CA ASN A 35 5.45 -10.51 -1.98
C ASN A 35 5.12 -11.95 -1.57
N ASN A 36 4.01 -12.16 -0.85
CA ASN A 36 3.59 -13.43 -0.27
C ASN A 36 4.72 -14.12 0.51
N ASN A 37 5.37 -13.37 1.39
CA ASN A 37 6.47 -13.86 2.22
C ASN A 37 6.03 -13.88 3.69
N PRO A 38 5.80 -15.07 4.28
CA PRO A 38 5.30 -15.19 5.65
C PRO A 38 6.16 -14.47 6.70
N ALA A 39 7.47 -14.32 6.46
CA ALA A 39 8.36 -13.70 7.44
C ALA A 39 8.04 -12.21 7.70
N VAL A 40 7.56 -11.48 6.68
CA VAL A 40 7.18 -10.07 6.79
C VAL A 40 5.66 -9.88 6.84
N ASP A 41 4.89 -10.77 6.21
CA ASP A 41 3.43 -10.72 6.25
C ASP A 41 2.91 -11.00 7.68
N GLU A 42 3.53 -11.93 8.40
CA GLU A 42 3.22 -12.18 9.81
C GLU A 42 3.67 -11.03 10.72
N ILE A 43 4.71 -10.27 10.35
CA ILE A 43 5.06 -9.04 11.06
C ILE A 43 3.94 -8.01 10.88
N ALA A 44 3.44 -7.82 9.65
CA ALA A 44 2.36 -6.89 9.38
C ALA A 44 1.07 -7.29 10.12
N ALA A 45 0.69 -8.56 10.07
CA ALA A 45 -0.46 -9.08 10.81
C ALA A 45 -0.32 -8.86 12.32
N ASN A 46 0.87 -9.11 12.90
CA ASN A 46 1.10 -8.88 14.33
C ASN A 46 1.05 -7.41 14.74
N VAL A 47 1.45 -6.47 13.87
CA VAL A 47 1.27 -5.03 14.14
C VAL A 47 -0.22 -4.69 14.26
N VAL A 48 -1.05 -5.22 13.35
CA VAL A 48 -2.51 -5.06 13.37
C VAL A 48 -3.11 -5.63 14.66
N ARG A 49 -2.79 -6.91 14.98
CA ARG A 49 -3.28 -7.58 16.20
C ARG A 49 -2.89 -6.80 17.46
N SER A 50 -1.60 -6.48 17.59
CA SER A 50 -1.04 -5.83 18.78
C SER A 50 -1.64 -4.45 19.04
N PHE A 51 -1.89 -3.66 17.99
CA PHE A 51 -2.51 -2.35 18.15
C PHE A 51 -3.97 -2.47 18.58
N MET A 52 -4.73 -3.35 17.93
CA MET A 52 -6.14 -3.58 18.28
C MET A 52 -6.28 -4.11 19.72
N ASP A 53 -5.40 -4.99 20.17
CA ASP A 53 -5.41 -5.50 21.55
C ASP A 53 -5.19 -4.38 22.58
N LYS A 54 -4.39 -3.37 22.24
CA LYS A 54 -4.24 -2.18 23.09
C LYS A 54 -5.51 -1.34 23.07
N LEU A 55 -6.05 -1.05 21.89
CA LEU A 55 -7.28 -0.26 21.73
C LEU A 55 -8.46 -0.83 22.54
N ARG A 56 -8.66 -2.16 22.53
CA ARG A 56 -9.75 -2.84 23.24
C ARG A 56 -9.74 -2.61 24.75
N ASN A 57 -8.60 -2.26 25.34
CA ASN A 57 -8.46 -2.05 26.79
C ASN A 57 -8.87 -0.63 27.24
N HIS A 58 -9.23 0.26 26.31
CA HIS A 58 -9.61 1.62 26.66
C HIS A 58 -11.12 1.78 26.83
N LYS A 59 -11.52 2.46 27.92
CA LYS A 59 -12.90 2.93 28.09
C LYS A 59 -13.18 4.04 27.09
N THR A 60 -14.33 3.97 26.44
CA THR A 60 -14.75 4.91 25.40
C THR A 60 -16.06 5.61 25.78
N TYR A 61 -16.26 6.80 25.22
CA TYR A 61 -17.52 7.53 25.35
C TYR A 61 -18.69 6.70 24.81
N ARG A 62 -19.83 6.71 25.51
CA ARG A 62 -21.04 5.93 25.18
C ARG A 62 -20.81 4.43 25.02
N GLU A 63 -19.78 3.88 25.68
CA GLU A 63 -19.45 2.45 25.57
C GLU A 63 -19.21 2.00 24.12
N ALA A 64 -18.76 2.93 23.25
CA ALA A 64 -18.48 2.62 21.86
C ALA A 64 -17.41 1.53 21.76
N ARG A 65 -17.77 0.37 21.21
CA ARG A 65 -16.83 -0.74 21.02
C ARG A 65 -15.68 -0.29 20.11
N PRO A 66 -14.41 -0.32 20.57
CA PRO A 66 -13.29 0.05 19.74
C PRO A 66 -13.18 -0.84 18.50
N THR A 67 -12.96 -0.23 17.34
CA THR A 67 -12.59 -0.87 16.08
C THR A 67 -11.37 -0.15 15.50
N MET A 68 -10.72 -0.74 14.49
CA MET A 68 -9.58 -0.17 13.80
C MET A 68 -9.74 -0.38 12.29
N SER A 69 -9.25 0.57 11.49
CA SER A 69 -9.07 0.40 10.05
C SER A 69 -7.60 0.54 9.67
N VAL A 70 -7.18 -0.21 8.65
CA VAL A 70 -5.91 0.00 7.94
C VAL A 70 -6.20 0.86 6.72
N LEU A 71 -6.34 2.17 6.98
CA LEU A 71 -6.80 3.18 6.02
C LEU A 71 -6.08 4.50 6.27
N THR A 72 -5.72 5.22 5.20
CA THR A 72 -4.96 6.49 5.31
C THR A 72 -5.66 7.69 4.67
N ILE A 73 -6.43 7.50 3.59
CA ILE A 73 -6.80 8.58 2.67
C ILE A 73 -5.50 9.25 2.16
N THR A 74 -5.36 10.57 2.27
CA THR A 74 -4.16 11.34 1.90
C THR A 74 -3.18 11.49 3.06
N SER A 75 -3.48 10.91 4.23
CA SER A 75 -2.60 10.96 5.38
C SER A 75 -1.28 10.23 5.14
N ASN A 76 -1.20 9.33 4.16
CA ASN A 76 0.05 8.66 3.77
C ASN A 76 1.10 9.69 3.30
N VAL A 77 0.67 10.72 2.56
CA VAL A 77 1.52 11.84 2.12
C VAL A 77 1.81 12.78 3.28
N VAL A 78 0.77 13.18 4.04
CA VAL A 78 0.93 14.15 5.14
C VAL A 78 1.81 13.62 6.27
N TYR A 79 1.63 12.36 6.67
CA TYR A 79 2.49 11.71 7.66
C TYR A 79 3.87 11.42 7.11
N GLY A 80 4.00 11.00 5.84
CA GLY A 80 5.30 10.84 5.18
C GLY A 80 6.16 12.10 5.28
N LYS A 81 5.60 13.27 4.95
CA LYS A 81 6.24 14.59 5.10
C LYS A 81 6.73 14.90 6.51
N LYS A 82 6.03 14.39 7.52
CA LYS A 82 6.29 14.64 8.94
C LYS A 82 7.11 13.52 9.60
N THR A 83 7.56 12.53 8.83
CA THR A 83 8.33 11.38 9.33
C THR A 83 9.73 11.41 8.73
N GLY A 84 10.75 11.31 9.58
CA GLY A 84 12.15 11.16 9.19
C GLY A 84 12.43 9.86 8.43
N SER A 85 13.69 9.58 8.12
CA SER A 85 14.06 8.30 7.51
C SER A 85 13.68 7.13 8.43
N THR A 86 13.28 6.00 7.87
CA THR A 86 12.87 4.81 8.62
C THR A 86 13.78 3.60 8.33
N PRO A 87 13.90 2.63 9.25
CA PRO A 87 14.81 1.49 9.12
C PRO A 87 14.58 0.60 7.89
N ASP A 88 13.46 0.74 7.20
CA ASP A 88 13.19 0.07 5.93
C ASP A 88 13.80 0.80 4.71
N GLY A 89 14.65 1.80 4.95
CA GLY A 89 15.30 2.58 3.90
C GLY A 89 14.42 3.65 3.25
N ARG A 90 13.14 3.81 3.65
CA ARG A 90 12.32 4.95 3.20
C ARG A 90 12.91 6.24 3.76
N LYS A 91 13.12 7.23 2.91
CA LYS A 91 13.78 8.49 3.27
C LYS A 91 12.82 9.50 3.90
N ALA A 92 13.39 10.42 4.67
CA ALA A 92 12.64 11.49 5.31
C ALA A 92 11.75 12.24 4.31
N GLY A 93 10.48 12.43 4.66
CA GLY A 93 9.52 13.15 3.82
C GLY A 93 8.82 12.33 2.74
N GLU A 94 9.32 11.13 2.38
CA GLU A 94 8.67 10.30 1.36
C GLU A 94 7.29 9.79 1.83
N PRO A 95 6.29 9.67 0.95
CA PRO A 95 4.98 9.15 1.33
C PRO A 95 5.04 7.73 1.93
N PHE A 96 4.09 7.43 2.82
CA PHE A 96 3.77 6.04 3.16
C PHE A 96 2.93 5.39 2.06
N ALA A 97 2.74 4.07 2.19
CA ALA A 97 1.78 3.36 1.37
C ALA A 97 0.34 3.82 1.66
N PRO A 98 -0.55 3.87 0.65
CA PRO A 98 -1.97 4.18 0.86
C PRO A 98 -2.67 2.99 1.52
N GLY A 99 -3.36 3.22 2.64
CA GLY A 99 -4.06 2.16 3.38
C GLY A 99 -3.13 1.01 3.77
N ALA A 100 -3.50 -0.20 3.35
CA ALA A 100 -2.80 -1.45 3.60
C ALA A 100 -1.87 -1.88 2.44
N ASN A 101 -1.60 -1.00 1.47
CA ASN A 101 -0.73 -1.32 0.35
C ASN A 101 0.70 -1.64 0.81
N PRO A 102 1.44 -2.44 0.02
CA PRO A 102 2.90 -2.41 0.01
C PRO A 102 3.43 -1.00 -0.27
N LEU A 103 4.60 -0.65 0.29
CA LEU A 103 5.26 0.60 -0.09
C LEU A 103 5.63 0.53 -1.58
N HIS A 104 5.57 1.68 -2.25
CA HIS A 104 5.71 1.79 -3.70
C HIS A 104 6.93 1.04 -4.25
N GLY A 105 6.69 0.18 -5.24
CA GLY A 105 7.72 -0.61 -5.92
C GLY A 105 8.29 -1.79 -5.11
N ARG A 106 7.77 -2.07 -3.90
CA ARG A 106 8.26 -3.19 -3.08
C ARG A 106 7.59 -4.52 -3.38
N ASP A 107 6.36 -4.49 -3.87
CA ASP A 107 5.60 -5.63 -4.36
C ASP A 107 6.00 -6.00 -5.80
N SER A 108 7.01 -6.87 -5.90
CA SER A 108 7.73 -7.20 -7.15
C SER A 108 7.43 -8.62 -7.68
N HIS A 109 6.70 -9.43 -6.90
CA HIS A 109 6.43 -10.84 -7.23
C HIS A 109 5.13 -11.07 -8.00
N GLY A 110 4.50 -10.02 -8.53
CA GLY A 110 3.26 -10.09 -9.31
C GLY A 110 2.01 -9.77 -8.49
N SER A 111 0.88 -9.64 -9.19
CA SER A 111 -0.40 -9.25 -8.59
C SER A 111 -0.89 -10.25 -7.54
N VAL A 112 -0.80 -11.56 -7.81
CA VAL A 112 -1.27 -12.61 -6.92
C VAL A 112 -0.47 -12.57 -5.62
N ALA A 113 0.85 -12.40 -5.68
CA ALA A 113 1.68 -12.33 -4.48
C ALA A 113 1.32 -11.12 -3.59
N SER A 114 1.11 -9.95 -4.20
CA SER A 114 0.68 -8.73 -3.49
C SER A 114 -0.70 -8.89 -2.87
N MET A 115 -1.66 -9.43 -3.62
CA MET A 115 -3.01 -9.74 -3.14
C MET A 115 -3.00 -10.68 -1.95
N ARG A 116 -2.17 -11.75 -1.97
CA ARG A 116 -2.07 -12.70 -0.86
C ARG A 116 -1.48 -12.09 0.40
N SER A 117 -0.43 -11.27 0.28
CA SER A 117 0.13 -10.56 1.44
C SER A 117 -0.90 -9.64 2.10
N VAL A 118 -1.70 -8.93 1.31
CA VAL A 118 -2.77 -8.05 1.84
C VAL A 118 -3.89 -8.86 2.46
N ALA A 119 -4.33 -9.95 1.82
CA ALA A 119 -5.38 -10.83 2.33
C ALA A 119 -4.98 -11.53 3.64
N TYR A 120 -3.68 -11.65 3.91
CA TYR A 120 -3.15 -12.17 5.16
C TYR A 120 -3.43 -11.27 6.38
N LEU A 121 -3.80 -10.00 6.17
CA LEU A 121 -4.08 -9.08 7.27
C LEU A 121 -5.40 -9.45 7.99
N PRO A 122 -5.40 -9.55 9.33
CA PRO A 122 -6.52 -10.10 10.08
C PRO A 122 -7.68 -9.11 10.20
N TYR A 123 -8.73 -9.28 9.39
CA TYR A 123 -9.90 -8.41 9.39
C TYR A 123 -10.63 -8.37 10.73
N GLU A 124 -10.65 -9.46 11.49
CA GLU A 124 -11.23 -9.52 12.84
C GLU A 124 -10.53 -8.60 13.86
N HIS A 125 -9.33 -8.11 13.53
CA HIS A 125 -8.62 -7.07 14.27
C HIS A 125 -8.66 -5.70 13.59
N ALA A 126 -9.29 -5.58 12.44
CA ALA A 126 -9.39 -4.35 11.65
C ALA A 126 -10.82 -4.17 11.06
N GLU A 127 -11.83 -4.35 11.91
CA GLU A 127 -13.25 -4.42 11.50
C GLU A 127 -13.81 -3.12 10.92
N ASP A 128 -13.10 -1.99 11.08
CA ASP A 128 -13.44 -0.72 10.40
C ASP A 128 -12.91 -0.68 8.95
N GLY A 129 -12.14 -1.71 8.53
CA GLY A 129 -11.81 -2.01 7.15
C GLY A 129 -10.30 -2.02 6.84
N ILE A 130 -9.93 -2.80 5.83
CA ILE A 130 -8.57 -2.88 5.29
C ILE A 130 -8.59 -2.39 3.83
N SER A 131 -7.91 -1.29 3.55
CA SER A 131 -7.97 -0.64 2.22
C SER A 131 -6.77 -1.01 1.35
N TYR A 132 -7.02 -1.69 0.23
CA TYR A 132 -6.01 -1.99 -0.77
C TYR A 132 -6.32 -1.32 -2.10
N THR A 133 -5.32 -0.70 -2.72
CA THR A 133 -5.42 -0.07 -4.03
C THR A 133 -4.53 -0.77 -5.04
N PHE A 134 -5.15 -1.56 -5.91
CA PHE A 134 -4.51 -2.40 -6.90
C PHE A 134 -4.54 -1.72 -8.27
N SER A 135 -3.37 -1.62 -8.91
CA SER A 135 -3.25 -1.13 -10.29
C SER A 135 -2.52 -2.16 -11.14
N ILE A 136 -3.08 -2.50 -12.29
CA ILE A 136 -2.55 -3.49 -13.22
C ILE A 136 -2.58 -2.92 -14.64
N VAL A 137 -1.53 -3.18 -15.42
CA VAL A 137 -1.52 -2.79 -16.83
C VAL A 137 -2.46 -3.70 -17.63
N PRO A 138 -3.19 -3.19 -18.64
CA PRO A 138 -4.17 -3.99 -19.38
C PRO A 138 -3.61 -5.29 -19.98
N ASP A 139 -2.38 -5.26 -20.47
CA ASP A 139 -1.75 -6.40 -21.15
C ASP A 139 -1.36 -7.52 -20.17
N ALA A 140 -1.14 -7.20 -18.89
CA ALA A 140 -0.88 -8.18 -17.84
C ALA A 140 -2.13 -9.04 -17.55
N LEU A 141 -3.32 -8.49 -17.74
CA LEU A 141 -4.58 -9.23 -17.60
C LEU A 141 -4.86 -10.16 -18.80
N GLY A 142 -4.20 -9.95 -19.94
CA GLY A 142 -4.30 -10.83 -21.11
C GLY A 142 -4.48 -10.09 -22.43
N LYS A 143 -4.39 -10.84 -23.54
CA LYS A 143 -4.33 -10.29 -24.90
C LYS A 143 -5.68 -9.89 -25.49
N THR A 144 -6.78 -10.41 -24.97
CA THR A 144 -8.14 -10.13 -25.47
C THR A 144 -9.03 -9.69 -24.33
N GLU A 145 -10.06 -8.91 -24.63
CA GLU A 145 -11.00 -8.41 -23.62
C GLU A 145 -11.69 -9.55 -22.83
N GLN A 146 -11.99 -10.67 -23.49
CA GLN A 146 -12.56 -11.83 -22.82
C GLN A 146 -11.57 -12.44 -21.81
N ILE A 147 -10.30 -12.58 -22.19
CA ILE A 147 -9.26 -13.11 -21.29
C ILE A 147 -9.04 -12.15 -20.12
N LYS A 148 -8.97 -10.83 -20.38
CA LYS A 148 -8.81 -9.81 -19.33
C LYS A 148 -9.92 -9.88 -18.28
N ARG A 149 -11.18 -9.98 -18.72
CA ARG A 149 -12.34 -10.12 -17.82
C ARG A 149 -12.27 -11.40 -16.99
N ASN A 150 -11.96 -12.52 -17.62
CA ASN A 150 -11.86 -13.81 -16.93
C ASN A 150 -10.73 -13.81 -15.89
N ASN A 151 -9.55 -13.30 -16.26
CA ASN A 151 -8.42 -13.22 -15.36
C ASN A 151 -8.66 -12.25 -14.20
N LEU A 152 -9.28 -11.09 -14.47
CA LEU A 152 -9.65 -10.16 -13.40
C LEU A 152 -10.68 -10.78 -12.45
N SER A 153 -11.71 -11.46 -12.96
CA SER A 153 -12.67 -12.17 -12.11
C SER A 153 -11.98 -13.22 -11.25
N ALA A 154 -11.11 -14.04 -11.84
CA ALA A 154 -10.38 -15.08 -11.13
C ALA A 154 -9.44 -14.51 -10.04
N LEU A 155 -8.77 -13.39 -10.30
CA LEU A 155 -7.97 -12.68 -9.30
C LEU A 155 -8.83 -12.23 -8.12
N LEU A 156 -9.99 -11.62 -8.39
CA LEU A 156 -10.89 -11.15 -7.36
C LEU A 156 -11.46 -12.32 -6.55
N ASP A 157 -11.92 -13.38 -7.22
CA ASP A 157 -12.41 -14.59 -6.58
C ASP A 157 -11.36 -15.20 -5.65
N GLY A 158 -10.10 -15.29 -6.10
CA GLY A 158 -8.99 -15.78 -5.29
C GLY A 158 -8.69 -14.88 -4.08
N TYR A 159 -8.65 -13.56 -4.26
CA TYR A 159 -8.38 -12.61 -3.17
C TYR A 159 -9.45 -12.64 -2.09
N PHE A 160 -10.73 -12.66 -2.48
CA PHE A 160 -11.83 -12.72 -1.52
C PHE A 160 -11.96 -14.11 -0.87
N ALA A 161 -11.59 -15.19 -1.58
CA ALA A 161 -11.48 -16.52 -0.99
C ALA A 161 -10.36 -16.62 0.07
N ASP A 162 -9.25 -15.90 -0.14
CA ASP A 162 -8.13 -15.79 0.81
C ASP A 162 -8.41 -14.77 1.95
N SER A 163 -9.67 -14.37 2.17
CA SER A 163 -10.12 -13.42 3.21
C SER A 163 -9.76 -11.94 3.00
N GLY A 164 -9.35 -11.55 1.79
CA GLY A 164 -9.16 -10.15 1.43
C GLY A 164 -10.43 -9.33 1.66
N HIS A 165 -10.34 -8.20 2.37
CA HIS A 165 -11.52 -7.43 2.77
C HIS A 165 -12.04 -6.48 1.67
N HIS A 166 -11.16 -5.64 1.13
CA HIS A 166 -11.51 -4.65 0.12
C HIS A 166 -10.38 -4.49 -0.89
N ILE A 167 -10.73 -4.15 -2.12
CA ILE A 167 -9.79 -3.84 -3.20
C ILE A 167 -10.36 -2.74 -4.11
N ASN A 168 -9.56 -1.71 -4.39
CA ASN A 168 -9.76 -0.85 -5.53
C ASN A 168 -9.05 -1.42 -6.74
N VAL A 169 -9.69 -1.38 -7.90
CA VAL A 169 -9.10 -1.87 -9.15
C VAL A 169 -8.92 -0.71 -10.13
N ASN A 170 -7.69 -0.54 -10.57
CA ASN A 170 -7.27 0.34 -11.64
C ASN A 170 -6.70 -0.53 -12.78
N VAL A 171 -7.26 -0.43 -13.98
CA VAL A 171 -6.72 -1.10 -15.18
C VAL A 171 -6.28 -0.03 -16.17
N LEU A 172 -5.02 0.39 -16.08
CA LEU A 172 -4.48 1.45 -16.93
C LEU A 172 -2.95 1.39 -17.03
N ASN A 173 -2.44 1.99 -18.10
CA ASN A 173 -1.01 2.23 -18.32
C ASN A 173 -0.58 3.53 -17.62
N LYS A 174 0.63 3.53 -17.05
CA LYS A 174 1.19 4.70 -16.35
C LYS A 174 1.35 5.89 -17.29
N GLU A 175 1.62 5.63 -18.56
CA GLU A 175 1.78 6.60 -19.64
C GLU A 175 0.52 7.45 -19.82
N VAL A 176 -0.68 6.88 -19.61
CA VAL A 176 -1.94 7.65 -19.68
C VAL A 176 -1.99 8.72 -18.59
N LEU A 177 -1.46 8.44 -17.40
CA LEU A 177 -1.42 9.43 -16.32
C LEU A 177 -0.35 10.50 -16.56
N LEU A 178 0.79 10.10 -17.13
CA LEU A 178 1.84 11.05 -17.51
C LEU A 178 1.36 12.00 -18.61
N ASP A 179 0.60 11.49 -19.58
CA ASP A 179 0.01 12.32 -20.63
C ASP A 179 -1.09 13.23 -20.05
N ALA A 180 -1.97 12.71 -19.19
CA ALA A 180 -3.01 13.49 -18.54
C ALA A 180 -2.50 14.57 -17.58
N MET A 181 -1.27 14.42 -17.10
CA MET A 181 -0.55 15.43 -16.30
C MET A 181 -0.15 16.65 -17.12
N GLU A 182 0.19 16.46 -18.40
CA GLU A 182 0.64 17.52 -19.31
C GLU A 182 -0.50 18.06 -20.18
N HIS A 183 -1.47 17.21 -20.51
CA HIS A 183 -2.61 17.50 -21.39
C HIS A 183 -3.97 17.21 -20.70
N PRO A 184 -4.28 17.85 -19.55
CA PRO A 184 -5.48 17.54 -18.77
C PRO A 184 -6.80 17.74 -19.54
N GLU A 185 -6.82 18.63 -20.53
CA GLU A 185 -7.97 18.89 -21.40
C GLU A 185 -8.41 17.68 -22.24
N GLN A 186 -7.49 16.75 -22.51
CA GLN A 186 -7.79 15.51 -23.24
C GLN A 186 -8.45 14.45 -22.35
N TYR A 187 -8.38 14.63 -21.02
CA TYR A 187 -8.79 13.66 -20.01
C TYR A 187 -9.82 14.22 -19.02
N PRO A 188 -10.89 14.91 -19.47
CA PRO A 188 -11.77 15.68 -18.58
C PRO A 188 -12.49 14.81 -17.53
N GLN A 189 -12.66 13.51 -17.81
CA GLN A 189 -13.36 12.54 -16.96
C GLN A 189 -12.46 11.41 -16.46
N LEU A 190 -11.13 11.49 -16.65
CA LEU A 190 -10.21 10.44 -16.24
C LEU A 190 -10.31 10.23 -14.73
N THR A 191 -10.88 9.09 -14.36
CA THR A 191 -11.20 8.73 -12.99
C THR A 191 -10.30 7.57 -12.57
N ILE A 192 -9.64 7.73 -11.43
CA ILE A 192 -8.78 6.70 -10.85
C ILE A 192 -9.21 6.39 -9.42
N ARG A 193 -8.92 5.18 -8.96
CA ARG A 193 -9.05 4.80 -7.56
C ARG A 193 -7.75 5.09 -6.82
N VAL A 194 -7.81 5.68 -5.61
CA VAL A 194 -6.61 6.11 -4.88
C VAL A 194 -6.46 5.51 -3.48
N SER A 195 -7.47 5.57 -2.61
CA SER A 195 -7.33 5.10 -1.22
C SER A 195 -8.68 4.72 -0.59
N GLY A 196 -9.51 4.00 -1.33
CA GLY A 196 -10.87 3.61 -0.91
C GLY A 196 -11.98 4.42 -1.59
N TYR A 197 -11.60 5.39 -2.42
CA TYR A 197 -12.51 6.22 -3.19
C TYR A 197 -11.91 6.55 -4.57
N ALA A 198 -12.74 7.09 -5.46
CA ALA A 198 -12.34 7.54 -6.77
C ALA A 198 -12.16 9.06 -6.81
N VAL A 199 -11.24 9.53 -7.65
CA VAL A 199 -10.99 10.94 -7.91
C VAL A 199 -10.86 11.17 -9.39
N ASN A 200 -11.20 12.39 -9.83
CA ASN A 200 -10.82 12.86 -11.14
C ASN A 200 -9.32 13.24 -11.11
N PHE A 201 -8.50 12.55 -11.90
CA PHE A 201 -7.04 12.66 -11.85
C PHE A 201 -6.54 14.08 -12.11
N ILE A 202 -7.16 14.80 -13.03
CA ILE A 202 -6.76 16.18 -13.38
C ILE A 202 -7.19 17.22 -12.32
N LYS A 203 -7.93 16.80 -11.28
CA LYS A 203 -8.29 17.65 -10.14
C LYS A 203 -7.34 17.49 -8.95
N LEU A 204 -6.40 16.54 -9.01
CA LEU A 204 -5.36 16.37 -8.00
C LEU A 204 -4.28 17.44 -8.15
N THR A 205 -3.60 17.77 -7.05
CA THR A 205 -2.39 18.60 -7.13
C THR A 205 -1.26 17.82 -7.78
N ARG A 206 -0.26 18.52 -8.37
CA ARG A 206 0.90 17.87 -9.00
C ARG A 206 1.57 16.85 -8.08
N GLU A 207 1.73 17.18 -6.80
CA GLU A 207 2.30 16.29 -5.80
C GLU A 207 1.47 15.01 -5.59
N GLN A 208 0.15 15.14 -5.51
CA GLN A 208 -0.76 13.99 -5.39
C GLN A 208 -0.78 13.14 -6.65
N GLN A 209 -0.67 13.75 -7.83
CA GLN A 209 -0.54 13.03 -9.10
C GLN A 209 0.77 12.23 -9.15
N LEU A 210 1.88 12.82 -8.72
CA LEU A 210 3.17 12.14 -8.63
C LEU A 210 3.10 10.96 -7.65
N ASP A 211 2.47 11.12 -6.48
CA ASP A 211 2.24 10.01 -5.54
C ASP A 211 1.51 8.83 -6.21
N VAL A 212 0.47 9.10 -7.02
CA VAL A 212 -0.23 8.05 -7.78
C VAL A 212 0.66 7.38 -8.83
N ILE A 213 1.45 8.17 -9.56
CA ILE A 213 2.32 7.70 -10.65
C ILE A 213 3.48 6.85 -10.14
N TYR A 214 3.97 7.11 -8.92
CA TYR A 214 5.03 6.33 -8.30
C TYR A 214 4.57 5.01 -7.70
N ARG A 215 3.26 4.77 -7.61
CA ARG A 215 2.73 3.50 -7.09
C ARG A 215 3.08 2.34 -8.02
N THR A 216 2.91 1.13 -7.49
CA THR A 216 3.11 -0.09 -8.24
C THR A 216 2.01 -0.27 -9.30
N TYR A 217 2.42 -0.56 -10.52
CA TYR A 217 1.57 -1.03 -11.62
C TYR A 217 2.01 -2.45 -11.95
N HIS A 218 1.16 -3.44 -11.69
CA HIS A 218 1.53 -4.82 -11.93
C HIS A 218 1.59 -5.10 -13.44
N GLU A 219 2.73 -5.64 -13.87
CA GLU A 219 2.99 -6.03 -15.27
C GLU A 219 2.80 -7.52 -15.53
N LYS A 220 2.56 -8.30 -14.47
CA LYS A 220 2.29 -9.72 -14.52
C LYS A 220 1.31 -10.13 -13.41
N LEU A 221 0.57 -11.20 -13.68
CA LEU A 221 -0.30 -11.85 -12.71
C LEU A 221 0.52 -12.37 -11.52
#